data_AF-A0A525JT02-F1
#
_entry.id   AF-A0A525JT02-F1
#
_cell.length_a   1.000
_cell.length_b   1.000
_cell.length_c   1.000
_cell.angle_alpha   90.00
_cell.angle_beta   90.00
_cell.angle_gamma   90.00
#
_symmetry.space_group_name_H-M   'P 1'
#
loop_
_entity.id
_entity.type
_entity.pdbx_description
1 polymer ?
#
loop_
_entity_poly.entity_id
_entity_poly.type
_entity_poly.pdbx_seq_one_letter_code
_entity_poly.pdbx_strand_id
1 'polypeptide(L)' 'MIAVDSSALIAIAGQEPESEDFLGVLAEAGGAMLSPINYVETGIILVRRGFVPTQD' A
#
# COMPACT_ATOMS: atom_id res chain seq x y z
N MET A 1 -10.39 12.74 -4.45
CA MET A 1 -9.66 11.61 -5.07
C MET A 1 -8.19 11.81 -4.76
N ILE A 2 -7.51 10.78 -4.26
CA ILE A 2 -6.10 10.85 -3.85
C ILE A 2 -5.25 9.90 -4.68
N ALA A 3 -3.98 10.24 -4.88
CA ALA A 3 -2.99 9.33 -5.42
C ALA A 3 -2.28 8.64 -4.25
N VAL A 4 -2.11 7.33 -4.34
CA VAL A 4 -1.48 6.51 -3.29
C VAL A 4 -0.06 6.18 -3.71
N ASP A 5 0.89 6.51 -2.83
CA ASP A 5 2.28 6.12 -3.01
C ASP A 5 2.57 4.71 -2.48
N SER A 6 3.61 4.06 -3.00
CA SER A 6 4.03 2.73 -2.55
C SER A 6 4.33 2.71 -1.06
N SER A 7 4.95 3.76 -0.54
CA SER A 7 5.33 3.87 0.88
C SER A 7 4.14 3.75 1.83
N ALA A 8 3.00 4.37 1.52
CA ALA A 8 1.78 4.28 2.34
C ALA A 8 1.22 2.85 2.37
N LEU A 9 1.20 2.15 1.23
CA LEU A 9 0.73 0.76 1.17
C LEU A 9 1.67 -0.19 1.91
N ILE A 10 2.98 0.05 1.83
CA ILE A 10 4.00 -0.74 2.54
C ILE A 10 3.89 -0.53 4.05
N ALA A 11 3.68 0.71 4.49
CA ALA A 11 3.47 1.05 5.91
C ALA A 11 2.21 0.38 6.47
N ILE A 12 1.10 0.40 5.71
CA ILE A 12 -0.12 -0.32 6.08
C ILE A 12 0.13 -1.83 6.20
N ALA A 13 0.78 -2.44 5.20
CA ALA A 13 1.06 -3.87 5.22
C ALA A 13 2.01 -4.29 6.35
N GLY A 14 2.97 -3.42 6.69
CA GLY A 14 3.92 -3.61 7.77
C GLY A 14 3.39 -3.28 9.16
N GLN A 15 2.15 -2.82 9.29
CA GLN A 15 1.58 -2.30 10.54
C GLN A 15 2.48 -1.24 11.20
N GLU A 16 3.03 -0.34 10.39
CA GLU A 16 3.80 0.80 10.89
C GLU A 16 2.90 1.73 11.74
N PRO A 17 3.47 2.55 12.65
CA PRO A 17 2.68 3.36 13.59
C PRO A 17 1.59 4.23 12.93
N GLU A 18 1.85 4.73 11.72
CA GLU A 18 0.97 5.60 10.93
C GLU A 18 -0.09 4.83 10.12
N SER A 19 -0.11 3.50 10.20
CA SER A 19 -0.98 2.65 9.36
C SER A 19 -2.47 2.94 9.56
N GLU A 20 -2.92 3.17 10.80
CA GLU A 20 -4.32 3.52 11.09
C GLU A 20 -4.71 4.89 10.50
N ASP A 21 -3.81 5.87 10.57
CA ASP A 21 -4.04 7.20 9.96
C ASP A 21 -4.16 7.10 8.45
N PHE A 22 -3.29 6.32 7.79
CA PHE A 22 -3.37 6.10 6.34
C PHE A 22 -4.65 5.36 5.93
N LEU A 23 -5.09 4.37 6.71
CA LEU A 23 -6.36 3.69 6.49
C LEU A 23 -7.54 4.65 6.66
N GLY A 24 -7.51 5.55 7.65
CA GLY A 24 -8.51 6.60 7.83
C GLY A 24 -8.62 7.51 6.62
N VAL A 25 -7.48 8.01 6.11
CA VAL A 25 -7.44 8.85 4.91
C VAL A 25 -8.00 8.12 3.68
N LEU A 26 -7.67 6.82 3.51
CA LEU A 26 -8.21 6.00 2.42
C LEU A 26 -9.74 5.80 2.54
N ALA A 27 -10.24 5.61 3.76
CA ALA A 27 -11.67 5.39 4.02
C ALA A 27 -12.52 6.65 3.78
N GLU A 28 -11.98 7.83 4.09
CA GLU A 28 -12.64 9.12 3.88
C GLU A 28 -12.50 9.63 2.44
N ALA A 29 -11.53 9.12 1.68
CA ALA A 29 -11.33 9.53 0.31
C ALA A 29 -12.50 9.06 -0.57
N GLY A 30 -13.13 9.98 -1.31
CA GLY A 30 -14.10 9.65 -2.36
C GLY A 30 -13.53 8.90 -3.58
N GLY A 31 -12.31 8.37 -3.48
CA GLY A 31 -11.62 7.59 -4.51
C GLY A 31 -10.10 7.63 -4.32
N ALA A 32 -9.45 6.47 -4.47
CA ALA A 32 -8.00 6.31 -4.42
C ALA A 32 -7.48 5.77 -5.75
N MET A 33 -6.41 6.38 -6.27
CA MET A 33 -5.74 5.97 -7.49
C MET A 33 -4.34 5.48 -7.18
N LEU A 34 -3.94 4.38 -7.81
CA LEU A 34 -2.60 3.81 -7.71
C LEU A 34 -1.99 3.77 -9.11
N SER A 35 -0.77 4.31 -9.24
CA SER A 35 -0.07 4.24 -10.52
C SER A 35 0.37 2.79 -10.80
N PRO A 36 0.43 2.35 -12.07
CA PRO A 36 0.94 1.01 -12.40
C PRO A 36 2.35 0.75 -11.89
N ILE A 37 3.20 1.79 -11.83
CA ILE A 37 4.57 1.70 -11.32
C ILE A 37 4.55 1.45 -9.81
N ASN A 38 3.75 2.20 -9.06
CA ASN A 38 3.63 2.05 -7.60
C ASN A 38 2.99 0.70 -7.23
N TYR A 39 2.08 0.20 -8.06
CA TYR A 39 1.54 -1.15 -7.91
C TYR A 39 2.64 -2.22 -8.01
N VAL A 40 3.51 -2.15 -9.02
CA VAL A 40 4.61 -3.10 -9.20
C VAL A 40 5.64 -2.99 -8.08
N GLU A 41 6.04 -1.77 -7.71
CA GLU A 41 6.99 -1.53 -6.62
C GLU A 41 6.45 -2.07 -5.28
N THR A 42 5.20 -1.74 -4.95
CA THR A 42 4.52 -2.26 -3.75
C THR A 42 4.53 -3.78 -3.78
N GLY A 43 4.09 -4.40 -4.88
CA GLY A 43 4.05 -5.86 -5.02
C GLY A 43 5.41 -6.53 -4.81
N ILE A 44 6.49 -6.00 -5.42
CA ILE A 44 7.86 -6.50 -5.23
C ILE A 44 8.26 -6.45 -3.75
N ILE A 45 7.96 -5.35 -3.06
CA ILE A 45 8.34 -5.18 -1.66
C ILE A 45 7.51 -6.09 -0.75
N LEU A 46 6.20 -6.19 -0.96
CA LEU A 46 5.32 -7.05 -0.18
C LEU A 46 5.70 -8.53 -0.31
N VAL A 47 6.00 -9.00 -1.53
CA VAL A 47 6.49 -10.36 -1.77
C VAL A 47 7.85 -10.58 -1.09
N ARG A 48 8.80 -9.66 -1.28
CA ARG A 48 10.13 -9.76 -0.66
C ARG A 48 10.08 -9.79 0.87
N ARG A 49 9.12 -9.09 1.48
CA ARG A 49 8.89 -9.08 2.93
C ARG A 49 8.03 -10.25 3.43
N GLY A 50 7.53 -11.11 2.53
CA GLY A 50 6.70 -12.25 2.89
C GLY A 50 5.26 -11.89 3.28
N PHE A 51 4.80 -10.69 2.95
CA PHE A 51 3.43 -10.25 3.20
C PHE A 51 2.43 -10.78 2.17
N VAL A 52 2.91 -11.20 1.00
CA VAL A 52 2.11 -11.84 -0.07
C VAL A 52 2.85 -13.10 -0.52
N PRO A 53 2.17 -14.25 -0.66
CA PRO A 53 2.80 -15.47 -1.15
C PRO A 53 3.27 -15.31 -2.61
N THR A 54 4.41 -15.91 -2.95
CA THR A 54 4.77 -16.14 -4.36
C THR A 54 3.85 -17.23 -4.92
N GLN A 55 3.37 -17.05 -6.15
CA GLN A 55 2.80 -18.16 -6.89
C GLN A 55 3.98 -18.92 -7.50
N ASP A 56 4.30 -20.07 -6.91
CA ASP A 56 5.21 -21.06 -7.50
C ASP A 56 4.48 -21.90 -8.56
#